data_AF-A0A960L1A4-F1
#
_entry.id   AF-A0A960L1A4-F1
#
_cell.length_a   1.000
_cell.length_b   1.000
_cell.length_c   1.000
_cell.angle_alpha   90.00
_cell.angle_beta   90.00
_cell.angle_gamma   90.00
#
_symmetry.space_group_name_H-M   'P 1'
#
loop_
_entity.id
_entity.type
_entity.pdbx_description
1 polymer ?
#
loop_
_entity_poly.entity_id
_entity_poly.type
_entity_poly.pdbx_seq_one_letter_code
_entity_poly.pdbx_strand_id
1 'polypeptide(L)' 'MSRFLLLVLMPSLWATEFQVQVFDAAGQGFNSTTPATPVGGNSGTTLGQQRLIALQYAAQLWAKELKARCRSSFIPASRL' A
#
# COMPACT_ATOMS: atom_id res chain seq x y z
N MET A 1 -52.84 4.84 -7.20
CA MET A 1 -51.68 5.57 -6.66
C MET A 1 -50.93 4.64 -5.73
N SER A 2 -49.65 4.37 -5.98
CA SER A 2 -48.55 4.50 -5.02
C SER A 2 -47.39 3.60 -5.41
N ARG A 3 -46.33 4.21 -5.91
CA ARG A 3 -45.03 3.59 -6.21
C ARG A 3 -44.34 3.31 -4.87
N PHE A 4 -44.06 2.04 -4.56
CA PHE A 4 -43.13 1.69 -3.50
C PHE A 4 -41.71 2.05 -3.97
N LEU A 5 -41.24 3.23 -3.55
CA LEU A 5 -39.85 3.63 -3.69
C LEU A 5 -39.06 2.96 -2.56
N LEU A 6 -38.37 1.86 -2.85
CA LEU A 6 -37.42 1.25 -1.92
C LEU A 6 -36.12 2.06 -1.95
N LEU A 7 -35.97 3.01 -1.04
CA LEU A 7 -34.72 3.74 -0.83
C LEU A 7 -33.76 2.82 -0.06
N VAL A 8 -32.81 2.21 -0.77
CA VAL A 8 -31.69 1.50 -0.14
C VAL A 8 -30.70 2.54 0.36
N LEU A 9 -30.64 2.74 1.68
CA LEU A 9 -29.55 3.45 2.32
C LEU A 9 -28.31 2.54 2.22
N MET A 10 -27.43 2.78 1.25
CA MET A 10 -26.11 2.13 1.23
C MET A 10 -25.28 2.76 2.34
N PRO A 11 -24.99 2.07 3.45
CA PRO A 11 -24.04 2.61 4.41
C PRO A 11 -22.68 2.68 3.71
N SER A 12 -22.13 3.88 3.57
CA SER A 12 -20.71 4.03 3.31
C SER A 12 -19.97 3.40 4.48
N LEU A 13 -19.39 2.21 4.29
CA LEU A 13 -18.37 1.71 5.19
C LEU A 13 -17.22 2.72 5.07
N TRP A 14 -17.13 3.67 6.01
CA TRP A 14 -15.97 4.55 6.12
C TRP A 14 -14.78 3.70 6.54
N ALA A 15 -14.25 2.91 5.62
CA ALA A 15 -12.93 2.34 5.75
C ALA A 15 -11.98 3.53 5.67
N THR A 16 -11.37 3.88 6.79
CA THR A 16 -10.26 4.83 6.82
C THR A 16 -9.25 4.42 5.76
N GLU A 17 -8.98 5.27 4.79
CA GLU A 17 -7.96 5.00 3.78
C GLU A 17 -6.68 5.70 4.23
N PHE A 18 -5.55 4.99 4.18
CA PHE A 18 -4.25 5.64 4.27
C PHE A 18 -3.41 5.23 3.07
N GLN A 19 -2.56 6.17 2.65
CA GLN A 19 -1.69 6.03 1.49
C GLN A 19 -0.25 6.17 1.93
N VAL A 20 0.60 5.32 1.37
CA VAL A 20 2.04 5.41 1.50
C VAL A 20 2.59 5.84 0.16
N GLN A 21 3.29 6.98 0.14
CA GLN A 21 3.91 7.51 -1.06
C GLN A 21 5.43 7.54 -0.90
N VAL A 22 6.12 6.97 -1.87
CA VAL A 22 7.58 6.88 -1.89
C VAL A 22 8.13 7.99 -2.77
N PHE A 23 8.88 8.90 -2.17
CA PHE A 23 9.48 10.06 -2.83
C PHE A 23 11.00 9.93 -3.03
N ASP A 24 11.57 8.75 -2.78
CA ASP A 24 13.00 8.54 -2.93
C ASP A 24 13.44 8.78 -4.39
N ALA A 25 14.57 9.45 -4.58
CA ALA A 25 15.21 9.53 -5.88
C ALA A 25 15.65 8.14 -6.37
N ALA A 26 15.90 8.01 -7.68
CA ALA A 26 16.44 6.77 -8.26
C ALA A 26 17.75 6.36 -7.56
N GLY A 27 17.89 5.07 -7.22
CA GLY A 27 19.07 4.54 -6.55
C GLY A 27 19.12 4.78 -5.03
N GLN A 28 18.17 5.54 -4.46
CA GLN A 28 18.13 5.85 -3.03
C GLN A 28 16.99 5.12 -2.31
N GLY A 29 17.14 4.91 -1.00
CA GLY A 29 16.05 4.41 -0.14
C GLY A 29 15.33 3.16 -0.67
N PHE A 30 14.02 3.27 -0.90
CA PHE A 30 13.14 2.27 -1.48
C PHE A 30 13.38 2.03 -2.99
N ASN A 31 14.01 2.98 -3.69
CA ASN A 31 14.37 2.89 -5.11
C ASN A 31 15.82 2.46 -5.35
N SER A 32 16.51 1.97 -4.30
CA SER A 32 17.88 1.46 -4.41
C SER A 32 17.97 0.17 -5.24
N THR A 33 18.89 0.16 -6.20
CA THR A 33 19.23 -0.99 -7.06
C THR A 33 20.42 -1.80 -6.55
N THR A 34 21.00 -1.43 -5.40
CA THR A 34 22.12 -2.15 -4.79
C THR A 34 21.74 -3.63 -4.59
N PRO A 35 22.47 -4.57 -5.21
CA PRO A 35 22.17 -5.99 -5.07
C PRO A 35 22.18 -6.44 -3.61
N ALA A 36 21.22 -7.28 -3.24
CA ALA A 36 21.12 -7.88 -1.92
C ALA A 36 20.61 -9.32 -2.08
N THR A 37 21.26 -10.27 -1.40
CA THR A 37 20.75 -11.64 -1.33
C THR A 37 19.40 -11.64 -0.60
N PRO A 38 18.36 -12.36 -1.08
CA PRO A 38 17.13 -12.54 -0.34
C PRO A 38 17.37 -13.00 1.09
N VAL A 39 16.63 -12.45 2.05
CA VAL A 39 16.78 -12.77 3.48
C VAL A 39 15.42 -13.17 4.06
N GLY A 40 15.37 -14.33 4.71
CA GLY A 40 14.15 -14.87 5.31
C GLY A 40 13.04 -15.05 4.27
N GLY A 41 11.84 -14.53 4.57
CA GLY A 41 10.69 -14.55 3.65
C GLY A 41 10.66 -13.40 2.63
N ASN A 42 11.71 -12.58 2.55
CA ASN A 42 11.75 -11.43 1.65
C ASN A 42 12.49 -11.79 0.35
N SER A 43 11.74 -11.92 -0.75
CA SER A 43 12.26 -12.34 -2.06
C SER A 43 12.96 -11.22 -2.86
N GLY A 44 13.08 -10.01 -2.31
CA GLY A 44 13.74 -8.90 -3.00
C GLY A 44 15.23 -9.16 -3.24
N THR A 45 15.71 -8.82 -4.44
CA THR A 45 17.11 -9.00 -4.86
C THR A 45 17.91 -7.70 -4.86
N THR A 46 17.28 -6.57 -4.50
CA THR A 46 17.94 -5.30 -4.20
C THR A 46 17.54 -4.78 -2.82
N LEU A 47 18.36 -3.90 -2.24
CA LEU A 47 18.03 -3.24 -0.97
C LEU A 47 16.70 -2.48 -1.04
N GLY A 48 16.44 -1.78 -2.15
CA GLY A 48 15.18 -1.05 -2.35
C GLY A 48 13.97 -1.97 -2.38
N GLN A 49 14.05 -3.07 -3.13
CA GLN A 49 12.99 -4.08 -3.18
C GLN A 49 12.70 -4.70 -1.82
N GLN A 50 13.75 -5.08 -1.08
CA GLN A 50 13.56 -5.67 0.25
C GLN A 50 12.87 -4.70 1.21
N ARG A 51 13.25 -3.41 1.19
CA ARG A 51 12.60 -2.37 2.00
C ARG A 51 11.14 -2.17 1.62
N LEU A 52 10.82 -2.15 0.33
CA LEU A 52 9.44 -2.02 -0.16
C LEU A 52 8.57 -3.20 0.28
N ILE A 53 9.08 -4.43 0.18
CA ILE A 53 8.36 -5.63 0.62
C ILE A 53 8.12 -5.59 2.13
N ALA A 54 9.13 -5.22 2.92
CA ALA A 54 9.00 -5.08 4.37
C ALA A 54 7.96 -4.01 4.75
N LEU A 55 7.99 -2.85 4.07
CA LEU A 55 7.03 -1.77 4.32
C LEU A 55 5.60 -2.16 3.91
N GLN A 56 5.43 -2.86 2.80
CA GLN A 56 4.14 -3.40 2.37
C GLN A 56 3.56 -4.38 3.41
N TYR A 57 4.39 -5.28 3.93
CA TYR A 57 3.99 -6.19 4.99
C TYR A 57 3.57 -5.44 6.26
N ALA A 58 4.37 -4.46 6.69
CA ALA A 58 4.01 -3.62 7.82
C ALA A 58 2.68 -2.87 7.58
N ALA A 59 2.50 -2.26 6.41
CA ALA A 59 1.27 -1.54 6.07
C ALA A 59 0.03 -2.44 6.10
N GLN A 60 0.15 -3.72 5.71
CA GLN A 60 -0.94 -4.69 5.82
C GLN A 60 -1.32 -4.98 7.29
N LEU A 61 -0.32 -5.09 8.18
CA LEU A 61 -0.58 -5.25 9.61
C LEU A 61 -1.30 -4.02 10.18
N TRP A 62 -0.84 -2.82 9.84
CA TRP A 62 -1.48 -1.57 10.27
C TRP A 62 -2.91 -1.43 9.74
N ALA A 63 -3.14 -1.76 8.47
CA ALA A 63 -4.47 -1.74 7.87
C ALA A 63 -5.45 -2.65 8.61
N LYS A 64 -4.99 -3.82 9.05
CA LYS A 64 -5.79 -4.75 9.86
C LYS A 64 -6.17 -4.14 11.21
N GLU A 65 -5.20 -3.59 11.94
CA GLU A 65 -5.46 -3.01 13.27
C GLU A 65 -6.37 -1.77 13.22
N LEU A 66 -6.16 -0.92 12.22
CA LEU A 66 -6.94 0.31 12.02
C LEU A 66 -8.30 0.07 11.34
N LYS A 67 -8.59 -1.18 10.92
CA LYS A 67 -9.74 -1.50 10.05
C LYS A 67 -9.80 -0.57 8.82
N ALA A 68 -8.62 -0.29 8.29
CA ALA A 68 -8.37 0.69 7.25
C ALA A 68 -8.07 0.00 5.92
N ARG A 69 -8.32 0.69 4.82
CA ARG A 69 -7.84 0.29 3.50
C ARG A 69 -6.46 0.90 3.28
N CYS A 70 -5.44 0.07 3.09
CA CYS A 70 -4.15 0.53 2.56
C CYS A 70 -4.24 0.56 1.04
N ARG A 71 -4.33 1.74 0.42
CA ARG A 71 -4.20 1.85 -1.03
C ARG A 71 -2.71 1.75 -1.38
N SER A 72 -2.31 0.64 -1.96
CA SER A 72 -0.93 0.38 -2.37
C SER A 72 -0.56 1.23 -3.58
N SER A 73 -0.24 2.50 -3.38
CA SER A 73 0.49 3.32 -4.34
C SER A 73 1.98 3.33 -3.99
N PHE A 74 2.59 2.14 -3.93
CA PHE A 74 4.05 2.02 -3.97
C PHE A 74 4.54 2.23 -5.41
N ILE A 75 4.02 3.26 -6.08
CA ILE A 75 4.40 3.64 -7.43
C ILE A 75 5.64 4.53 -7.28
N PRO A 76 6.76 4.21 -7.96
CA PRO A 76 7.92 5.10 -7.97
C PRO A 76 7.49 6.48 -8.48
N ALA A 77 8.03 7.55 -7.89
CA ALA A 77 7.71 8.94 -8.25
C ALA A 77 7.89 9.26 -9.76
N SER A 78 8.57 8.41 -10.53
CA SER A 78 8.77 8.52 -11.98
C SER A 78 7.53 8.21 -12.84
N ARG A 79 6.33 8.04 -12.26
CA ARG A 79 5.06 7.83 -13.00
C ARG A 79 3.99 8.87 -12.65
N LEU A 80 4.39 10.02 -12.11
CA LEU A 80 3.55 11.21 -12.00
C LEU A 80 3.95 12.22 -13.08
#